data_AF-A0A5K1CI76-F1
#
_entry.id   AF-A0A5K1CI76-F1
#
_cell.length_a   1.000
_cell.length_b   1.000
_cell.length_c   1.000
_cell.angle_alpha   90.00
_cell.angle_beta   90.00
_cell.angle_gamma   90.00
#
_symmetry.space_group_name_H-M   'P 1'
#
loop_
_entity.id
_entity.type
_entity.pdbx_description
1 polymer ?
#
loop_
_entity_poly.entity_id
_entity_poly.type
_entity_poly.pdbx_seq_one_letter_code
_entity_poly.pdbx_strand_id
1 'polypeptide(L)'
;MAGNLSEDLPNGNAGEISSHPQLASLAVNDVSGCGNCFSETNNLNGSEDRTSVMLKKRQCDPMLGHCPKKRPLSVFRILRGIVCLVVLLLTAFMMLIYVGMFTAVVLRLFSVHYSRKLTSYFFGKWLALWPFLFEKINKTKVVWSGDMVPPGERVMLLCNHKTEVDWMYLWDFAIRKSRLGYIKYILKSSLMKLPIFGWGFHILDFIPVERKWENDEQLIRQMLSAFVDPQDPLWLVVFPEGTDYT
;
A
#
# COMPACT_ATOMS: atom_id res chain seq x y z
N MET A 1 -21.20 -2.32 -63.42
CA MET A 1 -22.16 -3.13 -62.62
C MET A 1 -21.79 -2.96 -61.16
N ALA A 2 -22.59 -2.16 -60.47
CA ALA A 2 -22.47 -1.93 -59.04
C ALA A 2 -23.06 -3.13 -58.28
N GLY A 3 -22.41 -3.52 -57.19
CA GLY A 3 -22.92 -4.47 -56.21
C GLY A 3 -22.58 -3.95 -54.82
N ASN A 4 -23.57 -3.34 -54.17
CA ASN A 4 -23.55 -2.84 -52.81
C ASN A 4 -23.47 -4.00 -51.81
N LEU A 5 -22.62 -3.86 -50.79
CA LEU A 5 -22.91 -4.41 -49.45
C LEU A 5 -22.63 -3.29 -48.43
N SER A 6 -23.71 -2.65 -48.02
CA SER A 6 -23.89 -1.85 -46.81
C SER A 6 -24.14 -2.77 -45.61
N GLU A 7 -24.05 -2.20 -44.39
CA GLU A 7 -24.31 -2.76 -43.04
C GLU A 7 -23.05 -3.37 -42.38
N ASP A 8 -22.57 -2.99 -41.18
CA ASP A 8 -23.05 -2.10 -40.12
C ASP A 8 -21.86 -1.64 -39.25
N LEU A 9 -21.82 -0.34 -38.92
CA LEU A 9 -20.96 0.23 -37.88
C LEU A 9 -21.72 0.24 -36.54
N PRO A 10 -21.19 -0.33 -35.45
CA PRO A 10 -21.63 0.08 -34.13
C PRO A 10 -20.85 1.31 -33.68
N ASN A 11 -21.56 2.45 -33.66
CA ASN A 11 -21.26 3.58 -32.80
C ASN A 11 -21.16 3.11 -31.35
N GLY A 12 -19.97 3.15 -30.77
CA GLY A 12 -19.73 2.81 -29.37
C GLY A 12 -18.71 3.76 -28.78
N ASN A 13 -19.20 4.73 -28.01
CA ASN A 13 -18.50 5.65 -27.12
C ASN A 13 -16.97 5.54 -27.08
N ALA A 14 -16.31 6.57 -27.60
CA ALA A 14 -14.98 6.95 -27.14
C ALA A 14 -15.09 7.26 -25.63
N GLY A 15 -14.84 6.24 -24.82
CA GLY A 15 -14.62 6.39 -23.39
C GLY A 15 -13.38 7.24 -23.22
N GLU A 16 -13.59 8.46 -22.76
CA GLU A 16 -12.55 9.38 -22.33
C GLU A 16 -11.69 8.66 -21.28
N ILE A 17 -10.52 8.18 -21.70
CA ILE A 17 -9.54 7.59 -20.78
C ILE A 17 -9.03 8.75 -19.94
N SER A 18 -9.57 8.87 -18.73
CA SER A 18 -9.08 9.79 -17.70
C SER A 18 -7.59 9.51 -17.48
N SER A 19 -6.74 10.35 -18.05
CA SER A 19 -5.27 10.32 -17.90
C SER A 19 -4.79 10.81 -16.53
N HIS A 20 -5.70 10.98 -15.57
CA HIS A 20 -5.39 11.41 -14.22
C HIS A 20 -5.23 10.20 -13.29
N PRO A 21 -4.11 10.10 -12.53
CA PRO A 21 -3.93 9.05 -11.54
C PRO A 21 -5.07 9.11 -10.52
N GLN A 22 -5.80 8.01 -10.34
CA GLN A 22 -6.87 7.95 -9.35
C GLN A 22 -6.27 8.01 -7.96
N LEU A 23 -6.68 9.04 -7.20
CA LEU A 23 -6.29 9.21 -5.81
C LEU A 23 -7.19 8.29 -4.96
N ALA A 24 -6.64 7.20 -4.44
CA ALA A 24 -7.36 6.35 -3.50
C ALA A 24 -6.99 6.77 -2.08
N SER A 25 -7.93 7.39 -1.36
CA SER A 25 -7.80 7.60 0.08
C SER A 25 -8.24 6.33 0.79
N LEU A 26 -7.33 5.72 1.53
CA LEU A 26 -7.62 4.52 2.31
C LEU A 26 -7.49 4.84 3.80
N ALA A 27 -8.63 4.95 4.47
CA ALA A 27 -8.67 4.96 5.93
C ALA A 27 -8.59 3.51 6.43
N VAL A 28 -7.40 3.09 6.86
CA VAL A 28 -7.24 1.84 7.61
C VAL A 28 -7.61 2.12 9.07
N ASN A 29 -8.80 1.68 9.47
CA ASN A 29 -9.20 1.68 10.87
C ASN A 29 -8.87 0.33 11.49
N ASP A 30 -7.90 0.33 12.39
CA ASP A 30 -7.63 -0.83 13.24
C ASP A 30 -8.77 -0.95 14.29
N VAL A 31 -9.62 -1.97 14.15
CA VAL A 31 -10.69 -2.28 15.12
C VAL A 31 -10.13 -3.15 16.27
N SER A 32 -8.83 -3.08 16.56
CA SER A 32 -8.22 -3.79 17.70
C SER A 32 -8.02 -2.93 18.95
N GLY A 33 -8.25 -1.62 18.87
CA GLY A 33 -8.12 -0.69 20.00
C GLY A 33 -9.46 -0.32 20.63
N CYS A 34 -9.60 -0.53 21.94
CA CYS A 34 -10.65 0.11 22.73
C CYS A 34 -10.38 1.63 22.70
N GLY A 35 -11.01 2.36 21.76
CA GLY A 35 -10.77 3.78 21.52
C GLY A 35 -12.08 4.50 21.20
N ASN A 36 -12.27 5.65 21.83
CA ASN A 36 -13.51 6.43 21.83
C ASN A 36 -14.03 6.72 20.40
N CYS A 37 -15.27 6.33 20.12
CA CYS A 37 -15.99 6.83 18.95
C CYS A 37 -16.40 8.28 19.20
N PHE A 38 -15.81 9.22 18.46
CA PHE A 38 -16.40 10.55 18.27
C PHE A 38 -17.19 10.53 16.96
N SER A 39 -18.45 10.92 17.01
CA SER A 39 -19.26 11.19 15.81
C SER A 39 -19.82 12.60 15.91
N GLU A 40 -19.57 13.40 14.87
CA GLU A 40 -20.22 14.68 14.65
C GLU A 40 -21.68 14.45 14.21
N THR A 41 -22.63 15.08 14.90
CA THR A 41 -24.02 15.13 14.43
C THR A 41 -24.33 16.54 13.96
N ASN A 42 -24.46 16.73 12.64
CA ASN A 42 -25.02 17.94 12.06
C ASN A 42 -26.55 17.88 12.18
N ASN A 43 -27.13 18.66 13.09
CA ASN A 43 -28.55 18.94 13.08
C ASN A 43 -28.75 20.29 12.38
N LEU A 44 -29.17 20.24 11.12
CA LEU A 44 -29.73 21.37 10.41
C LEU A 44 -31.17 21.54 10.90
N ASN A 45 -31.40 22.51 11.79
CA ASN A 45 -32.67 23.21 11.90
C ASN A 45 -32.40 24.61 12.45
N GLY A 46 -32.85 25.61 11.69
CA GLY A 46 -32.48 27.00 11.87
C GLY A 46 -33.10 27.67 13.09
N SER A 47 -32.29 28.50 13.73
CA SER A 47 -32.60 29.86 14.18
C SER A 47 -31.33 30.39 14.86
N GLU A 48 -30.91 31.60 14.47
CA GLU A 48 -29.75 32.32 15.00
C GLU A 48 -29.70 32.29 16.54
N ASP A 49 -28.63 31.75 17.13
CA ASP A 49 -27.76 32.47 18.07
C ASP A 49 -26.56 31.58 18.50
N ARG A 50 -25.34 32.15 18.38
CA ARG A 50 -24.08 31.79 19.05
C ARG A 50 -23.85 30.31 19.46
N THR A 51 -23.36 29.48 18.53
CA THR A 51 -22.94 28.10 18.81
C THR A 51 -21.60 28.03 19.54
N SER A 52 -21.67 27.93 20.86
CA SER A 52 -20.66 27.17 21.62
C SER A 52 -20.78 25.70 21.21
N VAL A 53 -19.72 25.14 20.62
CA VAL A 53 -19.63 23.70 20.33
C VAL A 53 -19.47 22.97 21.67
N MET A 54 -20.59 22.67 22.33
CA MET A 54 -20.59 21.76 23.47
C MET A 54 -20.43 20.34 22.96
N LEU A 55 -19.22 19.79 23.12
CA LEU A 55 -18.96 18.36 23.03
C LEU A 55 -19.79 17.64 24.11
N LYS A 56 -21.02 17.24 23.77
CA LYS A 56 -21.84 16.42 24.65
C LYS A 56 -21.26 15.01 24.65
N LYS A 57 -20.53 14.68 25.71
CA LYS A 57 -20.06 13.33 26.01
C LYS A 57 -21.29 12.43 26.16
N ARG A 58 -21.66 11.69 25.10
CA ARG A 58 -22.69 10.65 25.22
C ARG A 58 -22.03 9.51 26.00
N GLN A 59 -22.55 9.23 27.20
CA GLN A 59 -22.19 8.05 27.97
C GLN A 59 -22.52 6.84 27.10
N CYS A 60 -21.51 6.07 26.66
CA CYS A 60 -21.76 4.81 25.99
C CYS A 60 -22.48 3.87 26.96
N ASP A 61 -23.50 3.17 26.47
CA ASP A 61 -24.19 2.12 27.22
C ASP A 61 -23.15 1.12 27.77
N PRO A 62 -23.22 0.75 29.07
CA PRO A 62 -22.29 -0.18 29.69
C PRO A 62 -22.64 -1.61 29.30
N MET A 63 -22.45 -1.99 28.03
CA MET A 63 -22.65 -3.36 27.54
C MET A 63 -21.54 -3.79 26.59
N LEU A 64 -20.29 -3.82 27.07
CA LEU A 64 -19.37 -4.97 26.99
C LEU A 64 -18.04 -4.62 27.67
N GLY A 65 -18.03 -4.64 29.01
CA GLY A 65 -16.83 -4.50 29.82
C GLY A 65 -15.96 -5.76 29.82
N HIS A 66 -15.32 -6.07 28.69
CA HIS A 66 -14.23 -7.05 28.69
C HIS A 66 -13.04 -6.52 27.90
N CYS A 67 -12.20 -5.73 28.58
CA CYS A 67 -10.83 -5.54 28.10
C CYS A 67 -10.18 -6.94 28.08
N PRO A 68 -9.74 -7.46 26.92
CA PRO A 68 -9.20 -8.80 26.86
C PRO A 68 -7.99 -8.87 27.79
N LYS A 69 -8.05 -9.70 28.83
CA LYS A 69 -6.87 -10.04 29.64
C LYS A 69 -5.74 -10.41 28.68
N LYS A 70 -4.58 -9.78 28.82
CA LYS A 70 -3.36 -10.15 28.08
C LYS A 70 -3.07 -11.63 28.38
N ARG A 71 -3.52 -12.53 27.51
CA ARG A 71 -3.30 -13.96 27.67
C ARG A 71 -1.82 -14.22 27.35
N PRO A 72 -1.08 -14.94 28.21
CA PRO A 72 0.30 -15.29 27.89
C PRO A 72 0.33 -16.06 26.57
N LEU A 73 1.29 -15.72 25.70
CA LEU A 73 1.48 -16.40 24.44
C LEU A 73 1.87 -17.86 24.72
N SER A 74 1.09 -18.80 24.18
CA SER A 74 1.43 -20.23 24.25
C SER A 74 2.78 -20.46 23.55
N VAL A 75 3.63 -21.31 24.14
CA VAL A 75 4.92 -21.74 23.57
C VAL A 75 4.75 -22.22 22.12
N PHE A 76 3.65 -22.92 21.82
CA PHE A 76 3.34 -23.35 20.45
C PHE A 76 3.19 -22.18 19.47
N ARG A 77 2.54 -21.09 19.89
CA ARG A 77 2.38 -19.89 19.06
C ARG A 77 3.72 -19.18 18.84
N ILE A 78 4.56 -19.15 19.88
CA ILE A 78 5.91 -18.58 19.80
C ILE A 78 6.76 -19.40 18.83
N LEU A 79 6.80 -20.72 18.99
CA LEU A 79 7.56 -21.61 18.10
C LEU A 79 7.10 -21.48 16.65
N ARG A 80 5.77 -21.49 16.41
CA ARG A 80 5.20 -21.28 15.08
C ARG A 80 5.62 -19.93 14.50
N GLY A 81 5.58 -18.86 15.30
CA GLY A 81 6.04 -17.53 14.90
C GLY A 81 7.52 -17.51 14.51
N ILE A 82 8.38 -18.14 15.31
CA ILE A 82 9.82 -18.28 15.04
C ILE A 82 10.05 -19.03 13.72
N VAL A 83 9.38 -20.17 13.51
CA VAL A 83 9.50 -20.93 12.25
C VAL A 83 9.07 -20.08 11.05
N CYS A 84 7.95 -19.35 11.15
CA CYS A 84 7.51 -18.45 10.08
C CYS A 84 8.53 -17.34 9.80
N LEU A 85 9.08 -16.72 10.85
CA LEU A 85 10.09 -15.67 10.73
C LEU A 85 11.35 -16.21 10.06
N VAL A 86 11.84 -17.38 10.47
CA VAL A 86 13.02 -18.02 9.87
C VAL A 86 12.78 -18.29 8.38
N VAL A 87 11.63 -18.83 8.01
CA VAL A 87 11.27 -19.07 6.60
C VAL A 87 11.23 -17.77 5.80
N LEU A 88 10.62 -16.70 6.35
CA LEU A 88 10.55 -15.40 5.68
C LEU A 88 11.93 -14.77 5.48
N LEU A 89 12.80 -14.84 6.48
CA LEU A 89 14.16 -14.29 6.41
C LEU A 89 15.04 -15.08 5.45
N LEU A 90 14.99 -16.42 5.49
CA LEU A 90 15.76 -17.26 4.58
C LEU A 90 15.31 -17.05 3.12
N THR A 91 14.00 -17.03 2.88
CA THR A 91 13.47 -16.80 1.52
C THR A 91 13.77 -15.38 1.03
N ALA A 92 13.73 -14.36 1.91
CA ALA A 92 14.14 -13.00 1.57
C ALA A 92 15.62 -12.93 1.16
N PHE A 93 16.49 -13.61 1.91
CA PHE A 93 17.92 -13.66 1.61
C PHE A 93 18.19 -14.34 0.27
N MET A 94 17.60 -15.51 0.03
CA MET A 94 17.75 -16.22 -1.26
C MET A 94 17.22 -15.40 -2.42
N MET A 95 16.08 -14.74 -2.24
CA MET A 95 15.50 -13.83 -3.23
C MET A 95 16.44 -12.68 -3.57
N LEU A 96 17.04 -12.02 -2.56
CA LEU A 96 17.95 -10.90 -2.80
C LEU A 96 19.21 -11.35 -3.54
N ILE A 97 19.81 -12.46 -3.12
CA ILE A 97 21.08 -12.94 -3.70
C ILE A 97 20.89 -13.49 -5.11
N TYR A 98 19.92 -14.37 -5.33
CA TYR A 98 19.77 -15.03 -6.63
C TYR A 98 18.94 -14.20 -7.61
N VAL A 99 17.76 -13.73 -7.19
CA VAL A 99 16.86 -12.99 -8.06
C VAL A 99 17.28 -11.52 -8.13
N GLY A 100 17.55 -10.89 -6.99
CA GLY A 100 17.92 -9.48 -6.90
C GLY A 100 19.19 -9.17 -7.70
N MET A 101 20.29 -9.86 -7.43
CA MET A 101 21.55 -9.63 -8.17
C MET A 101 21.40 -9.92 -9.67
N PHE A 102 20.76 -11.02 -10.03
CA PHE A 102 20.57 -11.38 -11.45
C PHE A 102 19.72 -10.35 -12.19
N THR A 103 18.58 -9.96 -11.62
CA THR A 103 17.68 -8.98 -12.26
C THR A 103 18.28 -7.58 -12.29
N ALA A 104 18.90 -7.13 -11.20
CA ALA A 104 19.37 -5.76 -11.06
C ALA A 104 20.72 -5.49 -11.73
N VAL A 105 21.59 -6.50 -11.82
CA VAL A 105 22.90 -6.36 -12.45
C VAL A 105 22.88 -6.93 -13.85
N VAL A 106 22.58 -8.22 -14.01
CA VAL A 106 22.70 -8.89 -15.32
C VAL A 106 21.61 -8.40 -16.26
N LEU A 107 20.34 -8.57 -15.89
CA LEU A 107 19.23 -8.28 -16.81
C LEU A 107 19.07 -6.77 -17.07
N ARG A 108 19.38 -5.92 -16.08
CA ARG A 108 19.28 -4.47 -16.20
C ARG A 108 20.28 -3.88 -17.20
N LEU A 109 21.43 -4.53 -17.44
CA LEU A 109 22.38 -4.13 -18.49
C LEU A 109 21.80 -4.31 -19.90
N PHE A 110 20.92 -5.28 -20.09
CA PHE A 110 20.29 -5.55 -21.40
C PHE A 110 18.95 -4.81 -21.56
N SER A 111 18.12 -4.81 -20.51
CA SER A 111 16.83 -4.13 -20.53
C SER A 111 16.29 -3.83 -19.13
N VAL A 112 16.08 -2.54 -18.88
CA VAL A 112 15.45 -2.06 -17.64
C VAL A 112 14.01 -2.54 -17.51
N HIS A 113 13.26 -2.61 -18.62
CA HIS A 113 11.85 -3.03 -18.60
C HIS A 113 11.70 -4.49 -18.15
N TYR A 114 12.46 -5.41 -18.75
CA TYR A 114 12.42 -6.83 -18.36
C TYR A 114 12.96 -7.05 -16.95
N SER A 115 14.03 -6.34 -16.57
CA SER A 115 14.56 -6.34 -15.20
C SER A 115 13.45 -6.00 -14.19
N ARG A 116 12.78 -4.86 -14.36
CA ARG A 116 11.68 -4.42 -13.49
C ARG A 116 10.54 -5.43 -13.44
N LYS A 117 10.10 -5.92 -14.60
CA LYS A 117 8.99 -6.89 -14.68
C LYS A 117 9.30 -8.17 -13.91
N LEU A 118 10.51 -8.69 -14.05
CA LEU A 118 10.95 -9.91 -13.37
C LEU A 118 11.14 -9.69 -11.87
N THR A 119 11.79 -8.59 -11.47
CA THR A 119 11.92 -8.19 -10.07
C THR A 119 10.56 -8.05 -9.40
N SER A 120 9.63 -7.32 -10.03
CA SER A 120 8.26 -7.13 -9.54
C SER A 120 7.49 -8.44 -9.41
N TYR A 121 7.63 -9.36 -10.37
CA TYR A 121 6.98 -10.67 -10.31
C TYR A 121 7.40 -11.43 -9.05
N PHE A 122 8.70 -11.62 -8.86
CA PHE A 122 9.22 -12.38 -7.72
C PHE A 122 8.99 -11.66 -6.40
N PHE A 123 9.26 -10.35 -6.34
CA PHE A 123 9.02 -9.54 -5.15
C PHE A 123 7.55 -9.57 -4.72
N GLY A 124 6.61 -9.45 -5.67
CA GLY A 124 5.18 -9.56 -5.39
C GLY A 124 4.79 -10.94 -4.82
N LYS A 125 5.37 -12.03 -5.33
CA LYS A 125 5.14 -13.37 -4.77
C LYS A 125 5.68 -13.51 -3.36
N TRP A 126 6.87 -12.96 -3.08
CA TRP A 126 7.45 -12.98 -1.75
C TRP A 126 6.63 -12.12 -0.76
N LEU A 127 6.24 -10.90 -1.14
CA LEU A 127 5.37 -10.06 -0.34
C LEU A 127 4.02 -10.73 -0.04
N ALA A 128 3.47 -11.51 -0.97
CA ALA A 128 2.19 -12.18 -0.78
C ALA A 128 2.19 -13.21 0.36
N LEU A 129 3.37 -13.70 0.77
CA LEU A 129 3.51 -14.58 1.94
C LEU A 129 3.02 -13.90 3.22
N TRP A 130 3.16 -12.57 3.32
CA TRP A 130 2.73 -11.80 4.50
C TRP A 130 1.20 -11.77 4.63
N PRO A 131 0.41 -11.21 3.69
CA PRO A 131 -1.05 -11.29 3.79
C PRO A 131 -1.58 -12.72 3.90
N PHE A 132 -0.93 -13.70 3.24
CA PHE A 132 -1.27 -15.10 3.41
C PHE A 132 -1.12 -15.58 4.87
N LEU A 133 0.02 -15.27 5.51
CA LEU A 133 0.26 -15.60 6.92
C LEU A 133 -0.80 -14.95 7.83
N PHE A 134 -1.15 -13.69 7.60
CA PHE A 134 -2.10 -12.98 8.45
C PHE A 134 -3.55 -13.44 8.22
N GLU A 135 -4.03 -13.48 6.98
CA GLU A 135 -5.41 -13.84 6.70
C GLU A 135 -5.68 -15.34 6.81
N LYS A 136 -4.78 -16.18 6.28
CA LYS A 136 -5.05 -17.63 6.16
C LYS A 136 -4.59 -18.41 7.38
N ILE A 137 -3.41 -18.09 7.91
CA ILE A 137 -2.83 -18.82 9.05
C ILE A 137 -3.27 -18.20 10.39
N ASN A 138 -3.27 -16.86 10.50
CA ASN A 138 -3.66 -16.17 11.73
C ASN A 138 -5.14 -15.80 11.80
N LYS A 139 -5.90 -16.01 10.71
CA LYS A 139 -7.35 -15.73 10.63
C LYS A 139 -7.68 -14.25 10.90
N THR A 140 -6.76 -13.35 10.59
CA THR A 140 -7.02 -11.91 10.63
C THR A 140 -8.02 -11.55 9.55
N LYS A 141 -9.08 -10.83 9.93
CA LYS A 141 -10.08 -10.31 8.99
C LYS A 141 -9.74 -8.86 8.65
N VAL A 142 -9.42 -8.60 7.39
CA VAL A 142 -9.25 -7.24 6.86
C VAL A 142 -10.58 -6.78 6.24
N VAL A 143 -11.02 -5.57 6.58
CA VAL A 143 -12.26 -4.98 6.07
C VAL A 143 -11.92 -3.70 5.32
N TRP A 144 -12.34 -3.64 4.06
CA TRP A 144 -12.16 -2.50 3.18
C TRP A 144 -13.47 -1.72 3.10
N SER A 145 -13.41 -0.41 3.29
CA SER A 145 -14.56 0.49 3.20
C SER A 145 -14.22 1.67 2.30
N GLY A 146 -15.22 2.22 1.61
CA GLY A 146 -15.05 3.31 0.65
C GLY A 146 -15.17 2.85 -0.80
N ASP A 147 -14.69 3.70 -1.71
CA ASP A 147 -14.86 3.52 -3.14
C ASP A 147 -14.00 2.38 -3.71
N MET A 148 -14.49 1.79 -4.79
CA MET A 148 -13.83 0.67 -5.46
C MET A 148 -12.74 1.17 -6.41
N VAL A 149 -11.49 0.86 -6.08
CA VAL A 149 -10.36 1.04 -7.00
C VAL A 149 -10.37 -0.06 -8.07
N PRO A 150 -10.37 0.23 -9.37
CA PRO A 150 -10.35 -0.80 -10.40
C PRO A 150 -9.04 -1.62 -10.36
N PRO A 151 -9.09 -2.94 -10.64
CA PRO A 151 -7.89 -3.76 -10.71
C PRO A 151 -7.04 -3.33 -11.91
N GLY A 152 -5.71 -3.40 -11.77
CA GLY A 152 -4.82 -3.04 -12.87
C GLY A 152 -4.58 -1.53 -13.04
N GLU A 153 -5.24 -0.65 -12.29
CA GLU A 153 -4.95 0.78 -12.43
C GLU A 153 -3.62 1.20 -11.79
N ARG A 154 -3.10 2.34 -12.23
CA ARG A 154 -2.01 3.05 -11.53
C ARG A 154 -2.61 3.88 -10.40
N VAL A 155 -2.02 3.79 -9.22
CA VAL A 155 -2.59 4.40 -8.02
C VAL A 155 -1.50 5.09 -7.21
N MET A 156 -1.82 6.28 -6.71
CA MET A 156 -1.08 6.91 -5.63
C MET A 156 -1.86 6.71 -4.33
N LEU A 157 -1.25 5.98 -3.39
CA LEU A 157 -1.80 5.71 -2.07
C LEU A 157 -1.27 6.75 -1.09
N LEU A 158 -2.17 7.59 -0.60
CA LEU A 158 -1.88 8.55 0.47
C LEU A 158 -2.43 7.98 1.78
N CYS A 159 -1.54 7.61 2.69
CA CYS A 159 -1.89 6.90 3.91
C CYS A 159 -1.35 7.64 5.13
N ASN A 160 -2.11 7.63 6.23
CA ASN A 160 -1.57 8.03 7.53
C ASN A 160 -0.59 6.96 8.04
N HIS A 161 0.38 7.36 8.86
CA HIS A 161 1.35 6.46 9.47
C HIS A 161 1.02 6.30 10.96
N LYS A 162 0.34 5.22 11.30
CA LYS A 162 -0.11 4.94 12.67
C LYS A 162 0.66 3.80 13.32
N THR A 163 1.19 2.88 12.52
CA THR A 163 1.88 1.70 13.04
C THR A 163 3.10 1.36 12.20
N GLU A 164 4.09 0.77 12.87
CA GLU A 164 5.25 0.15 12.21
C GLU A 164 4.88 -1.04 11.31
N VAL A 165 3.61 -1.39 11.13
CA VAL A 165 3.19 -2.51 10.27
C VAL A 165 2.16 -2.08 9.22
N ASP A 166 2.01 -0.77 9.00
CA ASP A 166 1.02 -0.20 8.08
C ASP A 166 1.16 -0.75 6.66
N TRP A 167 2.39 -1.03 6.23
CA TRP A 167 2.69 -1.61 4.92
C TRP A 167 1.99 -2.96 4.68
N MET A 168 1.71 -3.74 5.72
CA MET A 168 1.03 -5.02 5.55
C MET A 168 -0.41 -4.87 5.07
N TYR A 169 -1.12 -3.83 5.52
CA TYR A 169 -2.47 -3.53 5.03
C TYR A 169 -2.43 -3.15 3.56
N LEU A 170 -1.44 -2.33 3.17
CA LEU A 170 -1.24 -1.93 1.78
C LEU A 170 -0.90 -3.12 0.88
N TRP A 171 -0.15 -4.10 1.39
CA TRP A 171 0.14 -5.33 0.66
C TRP A 171 -1.12 -6.16 0.42
N ASP A 172 -1.98 -6.33 1.44
CA ASP A 172 -3.26 -7.03 1.23
C ASP A 172 -4.12 -6.32 0.16
N PHE A 173 -4.18 -4.99 0.21
CA PHE A 173 -4.90 -4.21 -0.79
C PHE A 173 -4.36 -4.44 -2.20
N ALA A 174 -3.04 -4.32 -2.35
CA ALA A 174 -2.37 -4.39 -3.64
C ALA A 174 -2.45 -5.80 -4.26
N ILE A 175 -2.53 -6.87 -3.45
CA ILE A 175 -2.81 -8.23 -3.95
C ILE A 175 -4.17 -8.29 -4.61
N ARG A 176 -5.21 -7.75 -3.96
CA ARG A 176 -6.59 -7.78 -4.47
C ARG A 176 -6.77 -6.98 -5.76
N LYS A 177 -5.84 -6.06 -6.05
CA LYS A 177 -5.82 -5.27 -7.29
C LYS A 177 -4.78 -5.74 -8.30
N SER A 178 -4.13 -6.89 -8.08
CA SER A 178 -3.09 -7.48 -8.95
C SER A 178 -1.89 -6.55 -9.18
N ARG A 179 -1.54 -5.76 -8.16
CA ARG A 179 -0.53 -4.69 -8.24
C ARG A 179 0.56 -4.78 -7.17
N LEU A 180 0.54 -5.80 -6.31
CA LEU A 180 1.50 -5.97 -5.21
C LEU A 180 2.98 -5.87 -5.63
N GLY A 181 3.38 -6.52 -6.73
CA GLY A 181 4.77 -6.48 -7.20
C GLY A 181 5.26 -5.11 -7.69
N TYR A 182 4.33 -4.19 -7.92
CA TYR A 182 4.57 -2.85 -8.47
C TYR A 182 4.41 -1.75 -7.42
N ILE A 183 4.26 -2.13 -6.15
CA ILE A 183 4.22 -1.18 -5.04
C ILE A 183 5.61 -0.55 -4.85
N LYS A 184 5.64 0.77 -4.73
CA LYS A 184 6.84 1.59 -4.50
C LYS A 184 6.61 2.48 -3.31
N TYR A 185 7.63 2.69 -2.50
CA TYR A 185 7.53 3.53 -1.30
C TYR A 185 8.43 4.75 -1.43
N ILE A 186 7.93 5.87 -0.89
CA ILE A 186 8.76 7.00 -0.51
C ILE A 186 9.25 6.75 0.93
N LEU A 187 10.57 6.66 1.13
CA LEU A 187 11.20 6.22 2.37
C LEU A 187 12.26 7.21 2.85
N LYS A 188 12.57 7.20 4.15
CA LYS A 188 13.66 8.02 4.69
C LYS A 188 15.01 7.60 4.10
N SER A 189 15.81 8.55 3.61
CA SER A 189 17.12 8.30 2.99
C SER A 189 18.10 7.55 3.90
N SER A 190 17.99 7.72 5.23
CA SER A 190 18.81 6.96 6.19
C SER A 190 18.56 5.45 6.14
N LEU A 191 17.36 4.99 5.77
CA LEU A 191 17.06 3.57 5.61
C LEU A 191 17.79 2.95 4.42
N MET A 192 18.07 3.75 3.39
CA MET A 192 18.87 3.29 2.24
C MET A 192 20.33 3.00 2.60
N LYS A 193 20.81 3.55 3.73
CA LYS A 193 22.20 3.34 4.18
C LYS A 193 22.37 2.01 4.93
N LEU A 194 21.28 1.31 5.24
CA LEU A 194 21.36 0.02 5.91
C LEU A 194 21.92 -1.04 4.95
N PRO A 195 22.87 -1.89 5.40
CA PRO A 195 23.35 -2.99 4.58
C PRO A 195 22.20 -3.94 4.27
N ILE A 196 22.23 -4.58 3.10
CA ILE A 196 21.20 -5.51 2.59
C ILE A 196 19.88 -4.80 2.23
N PHE A 197 19.26 -4.09 3.18
CA PHE A 197 18.00 -3.36 2.97
C PHE A 197 18.16 -2.24 1.94
N GLY A 198 19.22 -1.45 2.04
CA GLY A 198 19.51 -0.39 1.07
C GLY A 198 19.62 -0.91 -0.36
N TRP A 199 20.34 -2.02 -0.54
CA TRP A 199 20.43 -2.69 -1.83
C TRP A 199 19.07 -3.17 -2.32
N GLY A 200 18.30 -3.84 -1.46
CA GLY A 200 16.94 -4.26 -1.77
C GLY A 200 16.05 -3.10 -2.22
N PHE A 201 16.05 -1.99 -1.48
CA PHE A 201 15.26 -0.80 -1.81
C PHE A 201 15.68 -0.15 -3.14
N HIS A 202 16.98 -0.13 -3.45
CA HIS A 202 17.46 0.33 -4.76
C HIS A 202 17.03 -0.58 -5.91
N ILE A 203 17.14 -1.91 -5.74
CA ILE A 203 16.68 -2.90 -6.72
C ILE A 203 15.17 -2.73 -7.00
N LEU A 204 14.41 -2.42 -5.95
CA LEU A 204 12.98 -2.20 -6.00
C LEU A 204 12.58 -0.80 -6.48
N ASP A 205 13.52 0.06 -6.87
CA ASP A 205 13.28 1.45 -7.30
C ASP A 205 12.43 2.24 -6.26
N PHE A 206 12.67 2.06 -4.95
CA PHE A 206 12.05 2.89 -3.90
C PHE A 206 12.69 4.28 -3.85
N ILE A 207 11.90 5.30 -3.50
CA ILE A 207 12.30 6.70 -3.59
C ILE A 207 12.78 7.18 -2.22
N PRO A 208 14.08 7.47 -2.03
CA PRO A 208 14.56 8.02 -0.77
C PRO A 208 14.32 9.52 -0.67
N VAL A 209 14.00 9.98 0.54
CA VAL A 209 13.78 11.40 0.86
C VAL A 209 14.45 11.79 2.18
N GLU A 210 14.99 13.00 2.22
CA GLU A 210 15.53 13.65 3.43
C GLU A 210 14.45 14.38 4.24
N ARG A 211 13.25 14.52 3.68
CA ARG A 211 12.12 15.31 4.21
C ARG A 211 12.39 16.82 4.17
N LYS A 212 13.09 17.25 3.12
CA LYS A 212 13.33 18.66 2.80
C LYS A 212 13.05 18.82 1.32
N TRP A 213 11.96 19.51 0.99
CA TRP A 213 11.50 19.61 -0.39
C TRP A 213 12.58 20.16 -1.32
N GLU A 214 13.36 21.12 -0.83
CA GLU A 214 14.45 21.77 -1.56
C GLU A 214 15.54 20.77 -2.01
N ASN A 215 15.75 19.70 -1.25
CA ASN A 215 16.72 18.65 -1.57
C ASN A 215 16.06 17.51 -2.38
N ASP A 216 14.82 17.18 -2.04
CA ASP A 216 14.14 15.97 -2.51
C ASP A 216 13.45 16.15 -3.87
N GLU A 217 13.02 17.37 -4.22
CA GLU A 217 12.21 17.63 -5.41
C GLU A 217 12.86 17.09 -6.69
N GLN A 218 14.14 17.42 -6.90
CA GLN A 218 14.85 17.02 -8.11
C GLN A 218 14.99 15.49 -8.20
N LEU A 219 15.29 14.84 -7.07
CA LEU A 219 15.44 13.39 -7.00
C LEU A 219 14.10 12.68 -7.25
N ILE A 220 13.02 13.13 -6.62
CA ILE A 220 11.67 12.58 -6.81
C ILE A 220 11.27 12.71 -8.29
N ARG A 221 11.45 13.88 -8.88
CA ARG A 221 11.15 14.11 -10.31
C ARG A 221 11.96 13.18 -11.21
N GLN A 222 13.26 13.02 -10.93
CA GLN A 222 14.12 12.13 -11.69
C GLN A 222 13.66 10.67 -11.59
N MET A 223 13.36 10.17 -10.39
CA MET A 223 12.93 8.78 -10.22
C MET A 223 11.55 8.52 -10.85
N LEU A 224 10.60 9.44 -10.70
CA LEU A 224 9.27 9.33 -11.30
C LEU A 224 9.30 9.49 -12.82
N SER A 225 10.28 10.22 -13.38
CA SER A 225 10.46 10.33 -14.83
C SER A 225 10.71 8.96 -15.50
N ALA A 226 11.24 8.00 -14.75
CA ALA A 226 11.47 6.64 -15.22
C ALA A 226 10.19 5.78 -15.29
N PHE A 227 9.03 6.34 -14.92
CA PHE A 227 7.70 5.70 -14.96
C PHE A 227 6.68 6.57 -15.71
N VAL A 228 7.15 7.39 -16.67
CA VAL A 228 6.30 8.28 -17.47
C VAL A 228 5.41 7.49 -18.43
N ASP A 229 5.85 6.32 -18.88
CA ASP A 229 5.01 5.45 -19.73
C ASP A 229 3.72 5.08 -18.97
N PRO A 230 2.53 5.44 -19.48
CA PRO A 230 1.26 5.07 -18.87
C PRO A 230 1.07 3.55 -18.72
N GLN A 231 1.71 2.75 -19.58
CA GLN A 231 1.64 1.29 -19.56
C GLN A 231 2.49 0.66 -18.45
N ASP A 232 3.44 1.39 -17.87
CA ASP A 232 4.22 0.91 -16.73
C ASP A 232 3.34 0.88 -15.46
N PRO A 233 3.12 -0.29 -14.85
CA PRO A 233 2.35 -0.36 -13.62
C PRO A 233 3.09 0.33 -12.48
N LEU A 234 2.38 1.20 -11.75
CA LEU A 234 2.92 1.93 -10.61
C LEU A 234 1.88 2.06 -9.51
N TRP A 235 2.24 1.61 -8.31
CA TRP A 235 1.51 1.83 -7.08
C TRP A 235 2.40 2.57 -6.09
N LEU A 236 2.30 3.89 -6.05
CA LEU A 236 3.17 4.73 -5.23
C LEU A 236 2.53 4.98 -3.87
N VAL A 237 3.20 4.56 -2.80
CA VAL A 237 2.77 4.79 -1.42
C VAL A 237 3.50 5.98 -0.83
N VAL A 238 2.72 6.90 -0.25
CA VAL A 238 3.22 8.08 0.43
C VAL A 238 2.56 8.19 1.81
N PHE A 239 3.41 8.39 2.82
CA PHE A 239 3.00 8.72 4.19
C PHE A 239 3.36 10.19 4.46
N PRO A 240 2.45 11.14 4.21
CA PRO A 240 2.77 12.58 4.21
C PRO A 240 3.08 13.10 5.61
N GLU A 241 2.63 12.42 6.67
CA GLU A 241 2.92 12.75 8.07
C GLU A 241 4.43 12.62 8.38
N GLY A 242 5.16 11.80 7.62
CA GLY A 242 6.61 11.67 7.72
C GLY A 242 7.12 10.93 8.95
N THR A 243 6.36 10.76 10.03
CA THR A 243 6.72 9.97 11.22
C THR A 243 5.49 9.36 11.85
N ASP A 244 5.62 8.17 12.45
CA ASP A 244 4.59 7.65 13.35
C ASP A 244 4.32 8.66 14.48
N TYR A 245 3.05 8.86 14.83
CA TYR A 245 2.68 9.63 16.02
C TYR A 245 3.07 8.84 17.28
N THR A 246 4.20 9.17 17.88
CA THR A 246 4.53 8.80 19.28
C THR A 246 3.84 9.75 20.26
#